data_AF-A0AB39N0P8-F1
#
_entry.id   AF-A0AB39N0P8-F1
#
_cell.length_a   1.000
_cell.length_b   1.000
_cell.length_c   1.000
_cell.angle_alpha   90.00
_cell.angle_beta   90.00
_cell.angle_gamma   90.00
#
_symmetry.space_group_name_H-M   'P 1'
#
loop_
_entity.id
_entity.type
_entity.pdbx_description
1 polymer ?
#
loop_
_entity_poly.entity_id
_entity_poly.type
_entity_poly.pdbx_seq_one_letter_code
_entity_poly.pdbx_strand_id
1 'polypeptide(L)'
;MGLAAREVLAWIETINDQIARNPQSVLPRRLAPLLVRTTLGNPWLRWLQSDDSAMRQLLHRPADQERFAEATTSALGNAVLTILRDHGIVRDDLPLPRQMYALHAVLVGFVTVMNNADAADPLSIDDPETALADTVQLLLERPRDPAARDVAKAAEAVRARFTEIHDNLLGLVATGAAGTR
;
A
#
# COMPACT_ATOMS: atom_id res chain seq x y z
N MET A 1 19.79 -0.85 7.15
CA MET A 1 19.33 -0.28 5.87
C MET A 1 19.08 -1.33 4.79
N GLY A 2 20.07 -2.16 4.43
CA GLY A 2 19.95 -3.05 3.27
C GLY A 2 18.77 -4.04 3.30
N LEU A 3 18.44 -4.64 4.45
CA LEU A 3 17.37 -5.63 4.52
C LEU A 3 15.97 -4.99 4.42
N ALA A 4 15.62 -4.06 5.31
CA ALA A 4 14.31 -3.39 5.29
C ALA A 4 14.01 -2.72 3.93
N ALA A 5 14.99 -2.07 3.32
CA ALA A 5 14.79 -1.48 1.99
C ALA A 5 14.59 -2.54 0.90
N ARG A 6 15.32 -3.66 0.95
CA ARG A 6 15.09 -4.80 0.04
C ARG A 6 13.70 -5.42 0.20
N GLU A 7 13.20 -5.51 1.43
CA GLU A 7 11.86 -6.03 1.69
C GLU A 7 10.77 -5.10 1.13
N VAL A 8 10.95 -3.78 1.27
CA VAL A 8 10.05 -2.79 0.66
C VAL A 8 10.11 -2.85 -0.87
N LEU A 9 11.31 -2.95 -1.46
CA LEU A 9 11.48 -3.09 -2.92
C LEU A 9 10.77 -4.36 -3.43
N ALA A 10 11.03 -5.51 -2.80
CA ALA A 10 10.40 -6.79 -3.16
C ALA A 10 8.87 -6.75 -2.99
N TRP A 11 8.37 -6.02 -2.00
CA TRP A 11 6.94 -5.78 -1.82
C TRP A 11 6.35 -4.96 -2.96
N ILE A 12 6.99 -3.85 -3.36
CA ILE A 12 6.55 -3.04 -4.49
C ILE A 12 6.54 -3.87 -5.79
N GLU A 13 7.60 -4.64 -6.05
CA GLU A 13 7.69 -5.56 -7.20
C GLU A 13 6.53 -6.57 -7.20
N THR A 14 6.26 -7.21 -6.07
CA THR A 14 5.19 -8.20 -5.93
C THR A 14 3.83 -7.59 -6.27
N ILE A 15 3.53 -6.39 -5.76
CA ILE A 15 2.26 -5.72 -6.06
C ILE A 15 2.20 -5.31 -7.54
N ASN A 16 3.29 -4.77 -8.10
CA ASN A 16 3.38 -4.40 -9.51
C ASN A 16 3.13 -5.58 -10.45
N ASP A 17 3.69 -6.75 -10.15
CA ASP A 17 3.52 -7.97 -10.94
C ASP A 17 2.09 -8.51 -10.87
N GLN A 18 1.41 -8.34 -9.73
CA GLN A 18 0.01 -8.73 -9.59
C GLN A 18 -0.91 -7.81 -10.40
N ILE A 19 -0.64 -6.51 -10.40
CA ILE A 19 -1.39 -5.54 -11.21
C ILE A 19 -1.11 -5.76 -12.70
N ALA A 20 0.14 -6.09 -13.09
CA ALA A 20 0.50 -6.39 -14.47
C ALA A 20 -0.24 -7.60 -15.02
N ARG A 21 -0.33 -8.68 -14.23
CA ARG A 21 -1.04 -9.91 -14.61
C ARG A 21 -2.56 -9.73 -14.64
N ASN A 22 -3.10 -8.92 -13.73
CA ASN A 22 -4.52 -8.65 -13.65
C ASN A 22 -4.77 -7.17 -13.31
N PRO A 23 -5.09 -6.33 -14.30
CA PRO A 23 -5.39 -4.91 -14.07
C PRO A 23 -6.53 -4.66 -13.08
N GLN A 24 -7.47 -5.62 -12.92
CA GLN A 24 -8.55 -5.51 -11.95
C GLN A 24 -8.04 -5.47 -10.50
N SER A 25 -6.83 -5.95 -10.24
CA SER A 25 -6.20 -5.88 -8.91
C SER A 25 -6.00 -4.45 -8.41
N VAL A 26 -6.08 -3.44 -9.29
CA VAL A 26 -5.97 -2.02 -8.92
C VAL A 26 -7.26 -1.47 -8.27
N LEU A 27 -8.39 -2.18 -8.41
CA LEU A 27 -9.65 -1.78 -7.77
C LEU A 27 -9.47 -1.82 -6.24
N PRO A 28 -9.91 -0.78 -5.49
CA PRO A 28 -9.72 -0.73 -4.03
C PRO A 28 -10.09 -2.01 -3.29
N ARG A 29 -11.24 -2.63 -3.62
CA ARG A 29 -11.73 -3.88 -3.01
C ARG A 29 -10.82 -5.08 -3.24
N ARG A 30 -10.00 -5.05 -4.29
CA ARG A 30 -9.04 -6.12 -4.62
C ARG A 30 -7.63 -5.78 -4.16
N LEU A 31 -7.28 -4.49 -4.22
CA LEU A 31 -5.98 -4.00 -3.82
C LEU A 31 -5.78 -4.09 -2.31
N ALA A 32 -6.78 -3.70 -1.50
CA ALA A 32 -6.64 -3.71 -0.04
C ALA A 32 -6.34 -5.11 0.54
N PRO A 33 -7.10 -6.18 0.21
CA PRO A 33 -6.74 -7.54 0.64
C PRO A 33 -5.38 -7.99 0.11
N LEU A 34 -5.01 -7.62 -1.12
CA LEU A 34 -3.70 -7.93 -1.68
C LEU A 34 -2.57 -7.28 -0.85
N LEU A 35 -2.71 -6.00 -0.48
CA LEU A 35 -1.73 -5.29 0.34
C LEU A 35 -1.62 -5.91 1.74
N VAL A 36 -2.74 -6.23 2.37
CA VAL A 36 -2.77 -6.86 3.71
C VAL A 36 -2.10 -8.23 3.66
N ARG A 37 -2.50 -9.12 2.74
CA ARG A 37 -1.90 -10.45 2.61
C ARG A 37 -0.40 -10.39 2.33
N THR A 38 0.02 -9.51 1.42
CA THR A 38 1.45 -9.35 1.09
C THR A 38 2.24 -8.81 2.28
N THR A 39 1.65 -7.92 3.07
CA THR A 39 2.26 -7.39 4.30
C THR A 39 2.35 -8.45 5.40
N LEU A 40 1.27 -9.21 5.63
CA LEU A 40 1.22 -10.26 6.65
C LEU A 40 2.17 -11.42 6.32
N GLY A 41 2.36 -11.73 5.03
CA GLY A 41 3.33 -12.72 4.56
C GLY A 41 4.79 -12.31 4.78
N ASN A 42 5.08 -11.05 5.14
CA ASN A 42 6.43 -10.54 5.35
C ASN A 42 6.62 -10.06 6.81
N PRO A 43 7.33 -10.84 7.67
CA PRO A 43 7.57 -10.48 9.07
C PRO A 43 8.24 -9.11 9.25
N TRP A 44 9.07 -8.67 8.30
CA TRP A 44 9.78 -7.39 8.38
C TRP A 44 8.87 -6.20 8.14
N LEU A 45 7.93 -6.30 7.18
CA LEU A 45 6.96 -5.23 6.93
C LEU A 45 5.99 -5.06 8.11
N ARG A 46 5.66 -6.17 8.79
CA ARG A 46 4.86 -6.17 10.02
C ARG A 46 5.56 -5.38 11.15
N TRP A 47 6.87 -5.57 11.28
CA TRP A 47 7.69 -4.81 12.22
C TRP A 47 7.78 -3.33 11.84
N LEU A 48 7.94 -3.04 10.55
CA LEU A 48 8.00 -1.69 9.99
C LEU A 48 6.74 -0.84 10.30
N GLN A 49 5.55 -1.44 10.20
CA GLN A 49 4.30 -0.73 10.53
C GLN A 49 4.15 -0.40 12.01
N SER A 50 4.85 -1.12 12.88
CA SER A 50 4.79 -0.90 14.34
C SER A 50 5.75 0.21 14.78
N ASP A 51 6.75 0.57 13.98
CA ASP A 51 7.79 1.54 14.34
C ASP A 51 8.26 2.39 13.15
N ASP A 52 7.35 3.24 12.65
CA ASP A 52 7.64 4.30 11.66
C ASP A 52 8.77 5.25 12.13
N SER A 53 9.07 5.26 13.43
CA SER A 53 10.07 6.13 14.06
C SER A 53 11.49 5.58 13.93
N ALA A 54 11.68 4.26 14.01
CA ALA A 54 13.00 3.62 13.85
C ALA A 54 13.59 3.89 12.45
N MET A 55 12.75 3.92 11.42
CA MET A 55 13.23 4.09 10.05
C MET A 55 13.60 5.54 9.74
N ARG A 56 12.89 6.53 10.31
CA ARG A 56 13.30 7.94 10.27
C ARG A 56 14.63 8.19 10.98
N GLN A 57 14.89 7.50 12.09
CA GLN A 57 16.15 7.60 12.84
C GLN A 57 17.35 7.03 12.06
N LEU A 58 17.13 6.06 11.17
CA LEU A 58 18.20 5.52 10.33
C LEU A 58 18.62 6.47 9.17
N LEU A 59 17.82 7.48 8.83
CA LEU A 59 18.10 8.43 7.75
C LEU A 59 18.70 9.71 8.32
N HIS A 60 20.03 9.85 8.23
CA HIS A 60 20.75 11.01 8.81
C HIS A 60 20.81 12.23 7.88
N ARG A 61 20.51 12.07 6.58
CA ARG A 61 20.55 13.17 5.60
C ARG A 61 19.15 13.65 5.22
N PRO A 62 18.88 14.98 5.21
CA PRO A 62 17.57 15.54 4.84
C PRO A 62 17.07 15.10 3.46
N ALA A 63 17.95 15.02 2.46
CA ALA A 63 17.60 14.58 1.11
C ALA A 63 17.19 13.10 1.04
N ASP A 64 17.74 12.26 1.92
CA ASP A 64 17.39 10.84 2.00
C ASP A 64 16.07 10.66 2.77
N GLN A 65 15.79 11.54 3.74
CA GLN A 65 14.50 11.60 4.43
C GLN A 65 13.36 12.00 3.50
N GLU A 66 13.57 12.98 2.60
CA GLU A 66 12.55 13.44 1.65
C GLU A 66 12.20 12.35 0.63
N ARG A 67 13.21 11.72 0.02
CA ARG A 67 13.00 10.59 -0.90
C ARG A 67 12.32 9.39 -0.23
N PHE A 68 12.64 9.15 1.04
CA PHE A 68 11.99 8.09 1.82
C PHE A 68 10.55 8.45 2.21
N ALA A 69 10.24 9.74 2.42
CA ALA A 69 8.90 10.20 2.75
C ALA A 69 7.89 9.81 1.65
N GLU A 70 8.30 9.85 0.38
CA GLU A 70 7.48 9.39 -0.76
C GLU A 70 7.21 7.88 -0.76
N ALA A 71 8.05 7.09 -0.10
CA ALA A 71 7.90 5.64 0.02
C ALA A 71 7.14 5.21 1.28
N THR A 72 6.67 6.15 2.11
CA THR A 72 5.84 5.83 3.27
C THR A 72 4.48 5.27 2.86
N THR A 73 3.90 4.42 3.70
CA THR A 73 2.56 3.83 3.49
C THR A 73 1.51 4.90 3.18
N SER A 74 1.55 6.02 3.90
CA SER A 74 0.62 7.14 3.70
C SER A 74 0.82 7.85 2.37
N ALA A 75 2.07 8.08 1.94
CA ALA A 75 2.37 8.70 0.65
C ALA A 75 1.97 7.81 -0.53
N LEU A 76 2.30 6.51 -0.45
CA LEU A 76 1.89 5.50 -1.42
C LEU A 76 0.36 5.41 -1.51
N GLY A 77 -0.33 5.31 -0.38
CA GLY A 77 -1.79 5.29 -0.32
C GLY A 77 -2.42 6.52 -0.93
N ASN A 78 -1.88 7.72 -0.62
CA ASN A 78 -2.37 8.97 -1.19
C ASN A 78 -2.19 9.01 -2.72
N ALA A 79 -1.02 8.61 -3.22
CA ALA A 79 -0.72 8.60 -4.65
C ALA A 79 -1.67 7.66 -5.41
N VAL A 80 -1.86 6.44 -4.91
CA VAL A 80 -2.78 5.46 -5.50
C VAL A 80 -4.22 5.97 -5.49
N LEU A 81 -4.73 6.45 -4.34
CA LEU A 81 -6.11 6.95 -4.27
C LEU A 81 -6.35 8.18 -5.16
N THR A 82 -5.34 9.02 -5.35
CA THR A 82 -5.42 10.16 -6.28
C THR A 82 -5.59 9.66 -7.71
N ILE A 83 -4.71 8.77 -8.17
CA ILE A 83 -4.79 8.17 -9.51
C ILE A 83 -6.15 7.50 -9.73
N LEU A 84 -6.61 6.68 -8.77
CA LEU A 84 -7.88 5.98 -8.89
C LEU A 84 -9.09 6.94 -8.92
N ARG A 85 -9.01 8.09 -8.25
CA ARG A 85 -10.06 9.11 -8.34
C ARG A 85 -10.04 9.82 -9.70
N ASP A 86 -8.87 10.13 -10.23
CA ASP A 86 -8.74 10.78 -11.55
C ASP A 86 -9.29 9.89 -12.68
N HIS A 87 -9.22 8.57 -12.50
CA HIS A 87 -9.83 7.58 -13.40
C HIS A 87 -11.30 7.25 -13.08
N GLY A 88 -11.91 7.95 -12.12
CA GLY A 88 -13.34 7.79 -11.77
C GLY A 88 -13.69 6.48 -11.07
N ILE A 89 -12.71 5.75 -10.54
CA ILE A 89 -12.89 4.48 -9.82
C ILE A 89 -13.26 4.76 -8.36
N VAL A 90 -12.54 5.68 -7.72
CA VAL A 90 -12.80 6.11 -6.34
C VAL A 90 -13.87 7.20 -6.34
N ARG A 91 -14.84 7.07 -5.43
CA ARG A 91 -15.88 8.08 -5.21
C ARG A 91 -15.30 9.41 -4.74
N ASP A 92 -15.93 10.49 -5.15
CA ASP A 92 -15.47 11.88 -5.04
C ASP A 92 -16.46 12.77 -4.26
N ASP A 93 -17.49 12.18 -3.68
CA ASP A 93 -18.49 12.84 -2.84
C ASP A 93 -18.00 13.11 -1.40
N LEU A 94 -16.82 12.60 -1.04
CA LEU A 94 -16.13 12.91 0.21
C LEU A 94 -14.73 13.48 -0.08
N PRO A 95 -14.23 14.40 0.77
CA PRO A 95 -12.86 14.87 0.65
C PRO A 95 -11.85 13.71 0.75
N LEU A 96 -10.86 13.69 -0.14
CA LEU A 96 -9.81 12.66 -0.16
C LEU A 96 -9.15 12.42 1.21
N PRO A 97 -8.80 13.44 2.01
CA PRO A 97 -8.17 13.21 3.31
C PRO A 97 -9.04 12.38 4.25
N ARG A 98 -10.37 12.55 4.19
CA ARG A 98 -11.33 11.79 5.02
C ARG A 98 -11.38 10.32 4.60
N GLN A 99 -11.39 10.05 3.30
CA GLN A 99 -11.37 8.69 2.76
C GLN A 99 -10.05 7.98 3.06
N MET A 100 -8.93 8.70 2.95
CA MET A 100 -7.61 8.15 3.25
C MET A 100 -7.47 7.80 4.74
N TYR A 101 -7.93 8.67 5.63
CA TYR A 101 -7.97 8.38 7.07
C TYR A 101 -8.81 7.13 7.37
N ALA A 102 -10.02 7.07 6.82
CA ALA A 102 -10.91 5.93 7.02
C ALA A 102 -10.31 4.63 6.46
N LEU A 103 -9.71 4.66 5.27
CA LEU A 103 -9.03 3.50 4.69
C LEU A 103 -7.88 3.03 5.58
N HIS A 104 -7.04 3.97 6.05
CA HIS A 104 -5.93 3.63 6.93
C HIS A 104 -6.40 2.98 8.23
N ALA A 105 -7.43 3.54 8.87
CA ALA A 105 -8.02 2.95 10.09
C ALA A 105 -8.58 1.54 9.84
N VAL A 106 -9.26 1.33 8.71
CA VAL A 106 -9.77 0.01 8.31
C VAL A 106 -8.61 -0.97 8.11
N LEU A 107 -7.60 -0.62 7.32
CA LEU A 107 -6.45 -1.49 7.05
C LEU A 107 -5.70 -1.86 8.33
N VAL A 108 -5.43 -0.89 9.21
CA VAL A 108 -4.77 -1.12 10.49
C VAL A 108 -5.61 -2.05 11.38
N GLY A 109 -6.93 -1.84 11.45
CA GLY A 109 -7.84 -2.70 12.21
C GLY A 109 -7.82 -4.15 11.73
N PHE A 110 -7.96 -4.37 10.42
CA PHE A 110 -7.90 -5.69 9.83
C PHE A 110 -6.54 -6.36 10.04
N VAL A 111 -5.43 -5.65 9.79
CA VAL A 111 -4.08 -6.17 10.06
C VAL A 111 -3.91 -6.55 11.53
N THR A 112 -4.43 -5.75 12.46
CA THR A 112 -4.35 -6.02 13.90
C THR A 112 -5.11 -7.28 14.29
N VAL A 113 -6.37 -7.41 13.84
CA VAL A 113 -7.22 -8.58 14.14
C VAL A 113 -6.65 -9.84 13.49
N MET A 114 -6.27 -9.79 12.22
CA MET A 114 -5.72 -10.94 11.49
C MET A 114 -4.37 -11.41 12.05
N ASN A 115 -3.56 -10.51 12.60
CA ASN A 115 -2.31 -10.88 13.28
C ASN A 115 -2.54 -11.58 14.62
N ASN A 116 -3.70 -11.40 15.24
CA ASN A 116 -4.04 -11.94 16.56
C ASN A 116 -5.25 -12.87 16.48
N ALA A 117 -5.34 -13.68 15.42
CA ALA A 117 -6.48 -14.54 15.15
C ALA A 117 -6.83 -15.46 16.35
N ASP A 118 -5.82 -15.99 17.04
CA ASP A 118 -6.00 -16.83 18.23
C ASP A 118 -6.61 -16.08 19.44
N ALA A 119 -6.47 -14.75 19.49
CA ALA A 119 -7.07 -13.89 20.53
C ALA A 119 -8.44 -13.31 20.11
N ALA A 120 -8.83 -13.50 18.85
CA ALA A 120 -10.05 -12.96 18.26
C ALA A 120 -11.24 -13.93 18.31
N ASP A 121 -11.19 -14.96 19.17
CA ASP A 121 -12.10 -16.12 19.23
C ASP A 121 -13.63 -15.81 19.16
N PRO A 122 -14.16 -14.68 19.67
CA PRO A 122 -15.57 -14.32 19.47
C PRO A 122 -15.90 -13.62 18.12
N LEU A 123 -14.88 -13.08 17.44
CA LEU A 123 -14.99 -12.27 16.21
C LEU A 123 -14.40 -12.98 14.98
N SER A 124 -13.95 -14.22 15.14
CA SER A 124 -13.40 -15.03 14.05
C SER A 124 -14.47 -15.25 12.99
N ILE A 125 -14.13 -14.93 11.74
CA ILE A 125 -14.96 -15.16 10.56
C ILE A 125 -14.18 -16.02 9.57
N ASP A 126 -14.89 -16.83 8.78
CA ASP A 126 -14.27 -17.77 7.84
C ASP A 126 -13.47 -17.08 6.72
N ASP A 127 -13.83 -15.84 6.37
CA ASP A 127 -13.18 -15.10 5.27
C ASP A 127 -12.97 -13.60 5.60
N PRO A 128 -11.92 -13.25 6.36
CA PRO A 128 -11.59 -11.87 6.67
C PRO A 128 -11.15 -11.06 5.45
N GLU A 129 -10.64 -11.69 4.39
CA GLU A 129 -10.24 -10.99 3.18
C GLU A 129 -11.46 -10.48 2.40
N THR A 130 -12.53 -11.28 2.32
CA THR A 130 -13.79 -10.85 1.70
C THR A 130 -14.46 -9.74 2.52
N ALA A 131 -14.46 -9.83 3.86
CA ALA A 131 -14.99 -8.76 4.69
C ALA A 131 -14.23 -7.43 4.51
N LEU A 132 -12.90 -7.49 4.34
CA LEU A 132 -12.09 -6.32 4.00
C LEU A 132 -12.44 -5.78 2.61
N ALA A 133 -12.56 -6.65 1.61
CA ALA A 133 -12.92 -6.27 0.24
C ALA A 133 -14.25 -5.52 0.20
N ASP A 134 -15.28 -6.05 0.85
CA ASP A 134 -16.62 -5.46 0.91
C ASP A 134 -16.62 -4.11 1.62
N THR A 135 -15.91 -4.03 2.76
CA THR A 135 -15.75 -2.78 3.52
C THR A 135 -15.10 -1.70 2.67
N VAL A 136 -14.03 -2.04 1.95
CA VAL A 136 -13.28 -1.10 1.11
C VAL A 136 -14.08 -0.71 -0.13
N GLN A 137 -14.84 -1.63 -0.72
CA GLN A 137 -15.76 -1.33 -1.82
C GLN A 137 -16.76 -0.24 -1.41
N LEU A 138 -17.44 -0.41 -0.27
CA LEU A 138 -18.42 0.56 0.23
C LEU A 138 -17.79 1.90 0.60
N LEU A 139 -16.58 1.86 1.14
CA LEU A 139 -15.85 3.05 1.58
C LEU A 139 -15.36 3.91 0.41
N LEU A 140 -14.87 3.28 -0.66
CA LEU A 140 -14.08 3.97 -1.69
C LEU A 140 -14.64 3.86 -3.10
N GLU A 141 -15.24 2.75 -3.49
CA GLU A 141 -15.64 2.55 -4.88
C GLU A 141 -16.98 3.22 -5.17
N ARG A 142 -17.17 3.63 -6.43
CA ARG A 142 -18.48 4.02 -6.91
C ARG A 142 -19.40 2.79 -6.98
N PRO A 143 -20.73 2.94 -6.79
CA PRO A 143 -21.67 1.81 -6.85
C PRO A 143 -21.72 1.09 -8.20
N ARG A 144 -21.22 1.72 -9.26
CA ARG A 144 -21.22 1.18 -10.62
C ARG A 144 -19.81 0.75 -10.97
N ASP A 145 -19.67 -0.47 -11.50
CA ASP A 145 -18.37 -0.97 -11.91
C ASP A 145 -17.73 -0.06 -12.97
N PRO A 146 -16.44 0.30 -12.80
CA PRO A 146 -15.72 1.12 -13.78
C PRO A 146 -15.54 0.37 -15.09
N ALA A 147 -15.48 1.10 -16.21
CA ALA A 147 -15.23 0.48 -17.51
C ALA A 147 -13.84 -0.17 -17.53
N ALA A 148 -13.72 -1.34 -18.16
CA ALA A 148 -12.46 -2.10 -18.22
C ALA A 148 -11.28 -1.26 -18.76
N ARG A 149 -11.55 -0.33 -19.69
CA ARG A 149 -10.56 0.60 -20.22
C ARG A 149 -10.01 1.56 -19.17
N ASP A 150 -10.86 2.07 -18.27
CA ASP A 150 -10.44 3.01 -17.23
C ASP A 150 -9.66 2.29 -16.14
N VAL A 151 -10.05 1.05 -15.82
CA VAL A 151 -9.29 0.17 -14.93
C VAL A 151 -7.90 -0.13 -15.50
N ALA A 152 -7.79 -0.44 -16.78
CA ALA A 152 -6.49 -0.70 -17.43
C ALA A 152 -5.57 0.53 -17.38
N LYS A 153 -6.08 1.73 -17.70
CA LYS A 153 -5.30 2.97 -17.61
C LYS A 153 -4.87 3.29 -16.18
N ALA A 154 -5.78 3.12 -15.21
CA ALA A 154 -5.46 3.34 -13.80
C ALA A 154 -4.39 2.35 -13.31
N ALA A 155 -4.47 1.09 -13.72
CA ALA A 155 -3.46 0.07 -13.42
C ALA A 155 -2.08 0.44 -14.00
N GLU A 156 -2.02 0.93 -15.24
CA GLU A 156 -0.78 1.45 -15.83
C GLU A 156 -0.21 2.64 -15.04
N ALA A 157 -1.05 3.61 -14.69
CA ALA A 157 -0.63 4.80 -13.94
C ALA A 157 -0.13 4.45 -12.52
N VAL A 158 -0.83 3.55 -11.80
CA VAL A 158 -0.39 3.05 -10.49
C VAL A 158 0.95 2.33 -10.60
N ARG A 159 1.13 1.47 -11.61
CA ARG A 159 2.40 0.75 -11.83
C ARG A 159 3.55 1.68 -12.16
N ALA A 160 3.30 2.71 -12.99
CA ALA A 160 4.29 3.74 -13.28
C ALA A 160 4.74 4.42 -11.98
N ARG A 161 3.79 4.83 -11.13
CA ARG A 161 4.11 5.49 -9.85
C ARG A 161 4.87 4.57 -8.89
N PHE A 162 4.51 3.29 -8.82
CA PHE A 162 5.25 2.30 -8.02
C PHE A 162 6.66 2.07 -8.55
N THR A 163 6.86 2.07 -9.87
CA THR A 163 8.19 1.95 -10.49
C THR A 163 9.07 3.16 -10.14
N GLU A 164 8.53 4.37 -10.21
CA GLU A 164 9.26 5.59 -9.81
C GLU A 164 9.72 5.53 -8.34
N ILE A 165 8.83 5.10 -7.44
CA ILE A 165 9.14 4.99 -6.01
C ILE A 165 10.17 3.88 -5.77
N HIS A 166 10.04 2.75 -6.47
CA HIS A 166 11.01 1.65 -6.43
C HIS A 166 12.41 2.13 -6.85
N ASP A 167 12.52 2.82 -7.98
CA ASP A 167 13.79 3.28 -8.52
C ASP A 167 14.45 4.33 -7.60
N ASN A 168 13.64 5.21 -7.00
CA ASN A 168 14.10 6.18 -6.00
C ASN A 168 14.65 5.48 -4.74
N LEU A 169 13.95 4.48 -4.22
CA LEU A 169 14.40 3.67 -3.08
C LEU A 169 15.69 2.89 -3.41
N LEU A 170 15.77 2.31 -4.60
CA LEU A 170 16.95 1.58 -5.04
C LEU A 170 18.18 2.50 -5.11
N GLY A 171 18.02 3.71 -5.64
CA GLY A 171 19.05 4.75 -5.68
C GLY A 171 19.55 5.15 -4.28
N LEU A 172 18.64 5.24 -3.29
CA LEU A 172 19.00 5.50 -1.89
C LEU A 172 19.84 4.36 -1.30
N VAL A 173 19.45 3.10 -1.54
CA VAL A 173 20.19 1.92 -1.03
C VAL A 173 21.59 1.87 -1.64
N ALA A 174 21.71 2.10 -2.95
CA ALA A 174 22.99 2.10 -3.66
C ALA A 174 23.92 3.22 -3.15
N THR A 175 23.39 4.41 -2.92
CA THR A 175 24.17 5.58 -2.45
C THR A 175 24.57 5.44 -0.98
N GLY A 176 23.69 4.91 -0.13
CA GLY A 176 23.98 4.63 1.29
C GLY A 176 25.04 3.55 1.50
N ALA A 177 25.10 2.56 0.60
CA ALA A 177 26.13 1.53 0.61
C ALA A 177 27.52 2.05 0.17
N ALA A 178 27.58 3.11 -0.63
CA ALA A 178 28.84 3.71 -1.09
C ALA A 178 29.50 4.63 -0.03
N GLY A 179 28.72 5.19 0.90
CA GLY A 179 29.21 6.11 1.93
C GLY A 179 29.70 5.47 3.24
N THR A 180 29.77 4.14 3.32
CA THR A 180 30.20 3.36 4.49
C THR A 180 31.57 2.67 4.31
N ARG A 181 32.38 3.12 3.35
CA ARG A 181 33.77 2.72 3.18
C ARG A 181 34.73 3.82 3.59
#